data_AF-A0A0C3BL63-F1
#
_entry.id   AF-A0A0C3BL63-F1
#
_cell.length_a   1.000
_cell.length_b   1.000
_cell.length_c   1.000
_cell.angle_alpha   90.00
_cell.angle_beta   90.00
_cell.angle_gamma   90.00
#
_symmetry.space_group_name_H-M   'P 1'
#
loop_
_entity.id
_entity.type
_entity.pdbx_description
1 polymer ?
#
loop_
_entity_poly.entity_id
_entity_poly.type
_entity_poly.pdbx_seq_one_letter_code
_entity_poly.pdbx_strand_id
1 'polypeptide(L)' 'RGQLCSYTAAHAGSQFRVHTFTLSICGRFARFIYWDRSGATVTQSFDYIEEPHILASFFWRY' A
#
# COMPACT_ATOMS: atom_id res chain seq x y z
N ARG A 1 10.22 -9.99 -11.65
CA ARG A 1 10.17 -9.47 -10.26
C ARG A 1 10.32 -7.95 -10.33
N GLY A 2 9.29 -7.18 -9.94
CA GLY A 2 9.24 -5.71 -10.14
C GLY A 2 7.87 -5.16 -10.56
N GLN A 3 6.85 -6.02 -10.69
CA GLN A 3 5.53 -5.63 -11.20
C GLN A 3 4.84 -4.54 -10.37
N LEU A 4 4.94 -4.62 -9.03
CA LEU A 4 4.39 -3.60 -8.14
C LEU A 4 5.00 -2.22 -8.41
N CYS A 5 6.33 -2.12 -8.54
CA CYS A 5 7.00 -0.86 -8.85
C CYS A 5 6.54 -0.31 -10.21
N SER A 6 6.42 -1.16 -11.25
CA SER A 6 5.96 -0.71 -12.56
C SER A 6 4.52 -0.23 -12.56
N TYR A 7 3.63 -0.89 -11.80
CA TYR A 7 2.23 -0.47 -11.70
C TYR A 7 2.09 0.84 -10.93
N THR A 8 2.80 0.98 -9.80
CA THR A 8 2.80 2.23 -9.04
C THR A 8 3.42 3.36 -9.86
N ALA A 9 4.51 3.13 -10.58
CA ALA A 9 5.12 4.15 -11.44
C ALA A 9 4.18 4.60 -12.56
N ALA A 10 3.45 3.66 -13.20
CA ALA A 10 2.44 3.99 -14.19
C ALA A 10 1.27 4.79 -13.58
N HIS A 11 0.81 4.41 -12.38
CA HIS A 11 -0.27 5.10 -11.67
C HIS A 11 0.14 6.50 -11.19
N ALA A 12 1.36 6.67 -10.68
CA ALA A 12 1.92 7.94 -10.26
C ALA A 12 2.34 8.83 -11.45
N GLY A 13 2.55 8.25 -12.64
CA GLY A 13 2.81 8.98 -13.88
C GLY A 13 1.54 9.44 -14.59
N SER A 14 0.43 8.70 -14.44
CA SER A 14 -0.87 9.05 -15.04
C SER A 14 -1.65 10.09 -14.25
N GLN A 15 -1.29 10.31 -12.98
CA GLN A 15 -1.92 11.29 -12.08
C GLN A 15 -0.82 12.13 -11.43
N PHE A 16 -1.03 13.44 -11.26
CA PHE A 16 -0.07 14.32 -10.54
C PHE A 16 -0.09 14.06 -9.02
N ARG A 17 0.18 12.82 -8.58
CA ARG A 17 0.24 12.42 -7.18
C ARG A 17 1.69 12.40 -6.69
N VAL A 18 1.89 12.90 -5.48
CA VAL A 18 3.20 12.90 -4.78
C VAL A 18 3.47 11.62 -4.00
N HIS A 19 2.42 10.87 -3.67
CA HIS A 19 2.50 9.59 -2.98
C HIS A 19 1.42 8.62 -3.45
N THR A 20 1.64 7.32 -3.24
CA THR A 20 0.67 6.26 -3.53
C THR A 20 0.74 5.21 -2.43
N PHE A 21 -0.40 4.67 -2.00
CA PHE A 21 -0.44 3.52 -1.10
C PHE A 21 -0.83 2.26 -1.86
N THR A 22 -0.24 1.14 -1.47
CA THR A 22 -0.63 -0.20 -1.94
C THR A 22 -0.92 -1.07 -0.73
N LEU A 23 -2.09 -1.71 -0.74
CA LEU A 23 -2.42 -2.78 0.19
C LEU A 23 -2.04 -4.12 -0.43
N SER A 24 -1.09 -4.83 0.19
CA SER A 24 -0.69 -6.16 -0.25
C SER A 24 -1.31 -7.20 0.68
N ILE A 25 -2.19 -8.04 0.14
CA ILE A 25 -2.87 -9.12 0.86
C ILE A 25 -2.27 -10.46 0.45
N CYS A 26 -1.89 -11.27 1.44
CA CYS A 26 -1.36 -12.62 1.25
C CYS A 26 -2.03 -13.55 2.27
N GLY A 27 -3.01 -14.32 1.80
CA GLY A 27 -3.86 -15.11 2.67
C GLY A 27 -4.55 -14.23 3.71
N ARG A 28 -4.35 -14.54 5.00
CA ARG A 28 -4.95 -13.83 6.13
C ARG A 28 -4.20 -12.55 6.54
N PHE A 29 -3.01 -12.33 6.00
CA PHE A 29 -2.18 -11.18 6.36
C PHE A 29 -2.23 -10.09 5.31
N ALA A 30 -2.23 -8.85 5.77
CA ALA A 30 -2.11 -7.67 4.95
C ALA A 30 -0.91 -6.83 5.39
N ARG A 31 -0.35 -6.04 4.47
CA ARG A 31 0.62 -4.98 4.79
C ARG A 31 0.40 -3.78 3.89
N PHE A 32 0.77 -2.61 4.38
CA PHE A 32 0.79 -1.40 3.59
C PHE A 32 2.16 -1.18 2.98
N ILE A 33 2.16 -0.64 1.76
CA ILE A 33 3.34 -0.13 1.09
C ILE A 33 3.05 1.32 0.74
N TYR A 34 3.81 2.23 1.32
CA TYR A 34 3.80 3.64 0.96
C TYR A 34 4.86 3.90 -0.10
N TRP A 35 4.46 4.53 -1.19
CA TRP A 35 5.34 4.90 -2.29
C TRP A 35 5.43 6.41 -2.37
N ASP A 36 6.65 6.91 -2.51
CA ASP A 36 6.95 8.30 -2.81
C ASP A 36 8.01 8.40 -3.92
N ARG A 37 8.49 9.62 -4.19
CA ARG A 37 9.55 9.85 -5.17
C ARG A 37 10.91 9.27 -4.75
N SER A 38 11.11 9.01 -3.47
CA SER A 38 12.33 8.42 -2.91
C SER A 38 12.32 6.89 -2.94
N GLY A 39 11.16 6.25 -3.03
CA GLY A 39 11.04 4.80 -3.11
C GLY A 39 9.78 4.25 -2.44
N ALA A 40 9.97 3.15 -1.70
CA ALA A 40 8.89 2.40 -1.06
C ALA A 40 9.20 2.11 0.41
N THR A 41 8.28 2.47 1.30
CA THR A 41 8.31 2.10 2.72
C THR A 41 7.28 1.01 2.96
N VAL A 42 7.74 -0.13 3.47
CA VAL A 42 6.92 -1.33 3.67
C VAL A 42 6.66 -1.51 5.16
N THR A 43 5.39 -1.62 5.57
CA THR A 43 5.05 -1.89 6.96
C THR A 43 5.23 -3.37 7.30
N GLN A 44 5.25 -3.68 8.60
CA GLN A 44 5.01 -5.04 9.05
C GLN A 44 3.64 -5.53 8.58
N SER A 45 3.53 -6.85 8.37
CA SER A 45 2.25 -7.47 8.07
C SER A 45 1.43 -7.67 9.34
N PHE A 46 0.12 -7.50 9.22
CA PHE A 46 -0.86 -7.68 10.28
C PHE A 46 -1.98 -8.61 9.80
N ASP A 47 -2.65 -9.27 10.73
CA ASP A 47 -3.79 -10.12 10.44
C ASP A 47 -5.04 -9.25 10.31
N TYR A 48 -5.55 -9.07 9.09
CA TYR A 48 -6.66 -8.13 8.88
C TYR A 48 -8.03 -8.68 9.30
N ILE A 49 -8.09 -9.96 9.69
CA ILE A 49 -9.30 -10.58 10.24
C ILE A 49 -9.34 -10.43 11.76
N GLU A 50 -8.21 -10.62 12.45
CA GLU A 50 -8.10 -10.33 13.89
C GLU A 50 -8.10 -8.83 14.17
N GLU A 51 -7.47 -8.03 13.31
CA GLU A 51 -7.27 -6.59 13.50
C GLU A 51 -7.91 -5.75 12.37
N PRO A 52 -9.23 -5.88 12.11
CA PRO A 52 -9.89 -5.19 10.99
C PRO A 52 -9.89 -3.67 11.15
N HIS A 53 -9.75 -3.18 12.38
CA HIS A 53 -9.69 -1.77 12.72
C HIS A 53 -8.49 -1.08 12.03
N ILE A 54 -7.38 -1.78 11.78
CA ILE A 54 -6.22 -1.23 11.08
C ILE A 54 -6.59 -0.82 9.65
N LEU A 55 -7.31 -1.69 8.92
CA LEU A 55 -7.81 -1.37 7.58
C LEU A 55 -8.88 -0.28 7.62
N ALA A 56 -9.83 -0.40 8.54
CA ALA A 56 -10.92 0.57 8.65
C ALA A 56 -10.39 1.98 8.93
N SER A 57 -9.46 2.13 9.89
CA SER A 57 -8.82 3.41 10.20
C SER A 57 -8.01 3.95 9.03
N PHE A 58 -7.35 3.09 8.26
CA PHE A 58 -6.61 3.50 7.07
C PHE A 58 -7.54 4.07 5.99
N PHE A 59 -8.56 3.31 5.57
CA PHE A 59 -9.50 3.74 4.52
C PHE A 59 -10.38 4.92 4.94
N TRP A 60 -10.62 5.10 6.23
CA TRP A 60 -11.31 6.29 6.73
C TRP A 60 -10.45 7.55 6.61
N ARG A 61 -9.12 7.43 6.73
CA ARG A 61 -8.20 8.55 6.80
C ARG A 61 -7.58 8.95 5.46
N TYR A 62 -7.48 8.02 4.52
CA TYR A 62 -6.81 8.17 3.22
C TYR A 62 -7.71 7.73 2.08
#